data_AF-A0ABD3QAD7-F1
#
_entry.id   AF-A0ABD3QAD7-F1
#
_cell.length_a   1.000
_cell.length_b   1.000
_cell.length_c   1.000
_cell.angle_alpha   90.00
_cell.angle_beta   90.00
_cell.angle_gamma   90.00
#
_symmetry.space_group_name_H-M   'P 1'
#
loop_
_entity.id
_entity.type
_entity.pdbx_description
1 polymer ?
#
loop_
_entity_poly.entity_id
_entity_poly.type
_entity_poly.pdbx_seq_one_letter_code
_entity_poly.pdbx_strand_id
1 'polypeptide(L)'
;MKECSVVKVMLKSQERFEVLRCERDKYIVKGPILDPRVEEEERTMAVDAKDVILPTNGVPGICHGSNNAAYLNGKIGHIRSYEVTAERYAVHFDDSKTIPPKSEKLENLRILFDIPN
;
A
#
# COMPACT_ATOMS: atom_id res chain seq x y z
N MET A 1 12.49 12.75 15.12
CA MET A 1 11.69 12.86 13.89
C MET A 1 11.84 11.55 13.16
N LYS A 2 10.83 10.67 13.20
CA LYS A 2 10.89 9.44 12.41
C LYS A 2 10.68 9.85 10.95
N GLU A 3 11.57 9.40 10.09
CA GLU A 3 11.53 9.61 8.65
C GLU A 3 10.27 8.91 8.14
N CYS A 4 9.19 9.66 7.91
CA CYS A 4 7.99 9.16 7.25
C CYS A 4 8.47 8.59 5.92
N SER A 5 8.48 7.27 5.78
CA SER A 5 8.99 6.62 4.59
C SER A 5 8.16 7.08 3.40
N VAL A 6 8.78 7.76 2.44
CA VAL A 6 8.09 8.22 1.24
C VAL A 6 7.63 6.99 0.45
N VAL A 7 6.32 6.69 0.50
CA VAL A 7 5.76 5.55 -0.22
C VAL A 7 5.34 5.99 -1.60
N LYS A 8 5.96 5.41 -2.64
CA LYS A 8 5.60 5.64 -4.03
C LYS A 8 4.72 4.50 -4.52
N VAL A 9 3.62 4.84 -5.17
CA VAL A 9 2.69 3.89 -5.78
C VAL A 9 2.56 4.17 -7.27
N MET A 10 2.04 3.19 -8.00
CA MET A 10 1.72 3.33 -9.41
C MET A 10 0.21 3.28 -9.56
N LEU A 11 -0.39 4.19 -10.34
CA LEU A 11 -1.79 4.05 -10.70
C LEU A 11 -1.95 3.09 -11.87
N LYS A 12 -3.17 2.61 -12.11
CA LYS A 12 -3.48 1.83 -13.32
C LYS A 12 -3.14 2.54 -14.63
N SER A 13 -3.03 3.88 -14.62
CA SER A 13 -2.54 4.69 -15.75
C SER A 13 -1.03 4.55 -16.03
N GLN A 14 -0.30 3.73 -15.25
CA GLN A 14 1.16 3.55 -15.28
C GLN A 14 1.99 4.76 -14.83
N GLU A 15 1.35 5.79 -14.30
CA GLU A 15 2.02 6.95 -13.70
C GLU A 15 2.38 6.68 -12.23
N ARG A 16 3.50 7.24 -11.79
CA ARG A 16 4.00 7.12 -10.40
C ARG A 16 3.56 8.31 -9.57
N PHE A 17 3.15 8.04 -8.34
CA PHE A 17 2.73 9.07 -7.38
C PHE A 17 3.32 8.79 -6.01
N GLU A 18 3.53 9.84 -5.24
CA GLU A 18 3.88 9.76 -3.82
C GLU A 18 2.58 9.72 -3.01
N VAL A 19 2.45 8.75 -2.11
CA VAL A 19 1.30 8.67 -1.21
C VAL A 19 1.59 9.49 0.04
N LEU A 20 0.74 10.48 0.29
CA LEU A 20 0.86 11.37 1.44
C LEU A 20 0.14 10.81 2.66
N ARG A 21 -1.04 10.21 2.47
CA ARG A 21 -1.86 9.59 3.52
C ARG A 21 -2.99 8.73 2.94
N CYS A 22 -3.62 7.93 3.80
CA CYS A 22 -4.83 7.18 3.48
C CYS A 22 -6.03 7.74 4.26
N GLU A 23 -7.13 8.00 3.56
CA GLU A 23 -8.40 8.46 4.13
C GLU A 23 -9.48 7.44 3.77
N ARG A 24 -9.86 6.59 4.74
CA ARG A 24 -10.85 5.50 4.60
C ARG A 24 -10.49 4.52 3.47
N ASP A 25 -10.99 4.78 2.26
CA ASP A 25 -10.86 3.98 1.06
C ASP A 25 -10.10 4.66 -0.07
N LYS A 26 -9.59 5.86 0.19
CA LYS A 26 -8.84 6.67 -0.77
C LYS A 26 -7.42 6.91 -0.30
N TYR A 27 -6.51 7.03 -1.25
CA TYR A 27 -5.18 7.55 -1.02
C TYR A 27 -5.12 8.99 -1.49
N ILE A 28 -4.53 9.84 -0.65
CA ILE A 28 -4.17 11.20 -1.06
C ILE A 28 -2.75 11.12 -1.61
N VAL A 29 -2.62 11.37 -2.90
CA VAL A 29 -1.37 11.19 -3.64
C VAL A 29 -0.91 12.50 -4.26
N LYS A 30 0.40 12.68 -4.42
CA LYS A 30 1.04 13.81 -5.09
C LYS A 30 1.79 13.32 -6.33
N GLY A 31 1.54 13.96 -7.47
CA GLY A 31 2.17 13.60 -8.76
C GLY A 31 1.39 14.14 -9.97
N PRO A 32 1.60 13.56 -11.16
CA PRO A 32 2.51 12.45 -11.46
C PRO A 32 3.99 12.83 -11.26
N ILE A 33 4.82 11.88 -10.82
CA ILE A 33 6.28 12.07 -10.65
C ILE A 33 6.95 11.86 -12.00
N LEU A 34 7.50 12.95 -12.57
CA LEU A 34 8.29 12.93 -13.79
C LEU A 34 9.76 12.53 -13.52
N ASP A 35 10.49 12.17 -14.57
CA ASP A 35 11.94 11.95 -14.54
C ASP A 35 12.61 12.86 -15.58
N PRO A 36 13.33 13.92 -15.16
CA PRO A 36 13.64 14.31 -13.78
C PRO A 36 12.41 14.86 -13.03
N ARG A 37 12.43 14.76 -11.68
CA ARG A 37 11.32 15.21 -10.82
C ARG A 37 11.16 16.73 -10.84
N VAL A 38 9.93 17.21 -11.05
CA VAL A 38 9.57 18.64 -10.99
C VAL A 38 8.44 18.83 -9.97
N GLU A 39 8.79 19.06 -8.71
CA GLU A 39 7.82 19.05 -7.59
C GLU A 39 6.74 20.14 -7.65
N GLU A 40 7.02 21.22 -8.37
CA GLU A 40 6.14 22.39 -8.56
C GLU A 40 4.96 22.10 -9.49
N GLU A 41 5.12 21.14 -10.41
CA GLU A 41 4.09 20.71 -11.35
C GLU A 41 3.21 19.57 -10.77
N GLU A 42 3.70 18.90 -9.73
CA GLU A 42 2.98 17.81 -9.06
C GLU A 42 1.73 18.33 -8.33
N ARG A 43 0.59 17.68 -8.56
CA ARG A 43 -0.69 18.04 -7.93
C ARG A 43 -1.08 16.99 -6.90
N THR A 44 -1.77 17.44 -5.86
CA THR A 44 -2.38 16.54 -4.88
C THR A 44 -3.78 16.14 -5.36
N MET A 45 -4.10 14.86 -5.32
CA MET A 45 -5.41 14.34 -5.67
C MET A 45 -5.80 13.15 -4.79
N ALA A 46 -7.10 12.89 -4.68
CA ALA A 46 -7.63 11.70 -4.03
C ALA A 46 -7.89 10.62 -5.08
N VAL A 47 -7.31 9.44 -4.89
CA VAL A 47 -7.51 8.27 -5.75
C VAL A 47 -8.13 7.13 -4.97
N ASP A 48 -9.02 6.36 -5.59
CA ASP A 48 -9.58 5.17 -4.95
C ASP A 48 -8.47 4.13 -4.75
N ALA A 49 -8.41 3.52 -3.57
CA ALA A 49 -7.36 2.57 -3.25
C ALA A 49 -7.31 1.35 -4.17
N LYS A 50 -8.46 0.98 -4.78
CA LYS A 50 -8.57 -0.11 -5.76
C LYS A 50 -7.87 0.19 -7.10
N ASP A 51 -7.55 1.47 -7.35
CA ASP A 51 -6.90 1.93 -8.58
C ASP A 51 -5.40 2.17 -8.40
N VAL A 52 -4.89 1.84 -7.21
CA VAL A 52 -3.48 1.94 -6.85
C VAL A 52 -2.82 0.56 -6.87
N ILE A 53 -1.66 0.48 -7.49
CA ILE A 53 -0.78 -0.68 -7.45
C ILE A 53 0.25 -0.44 -6.33
N LEU A 54 0.24 -1.31 -5.34
CA LEU A 54 1.14 -1.22 -4.20
C LEU A 54 2.53 -1.74 -4.59
N PRO A 55 3.60 -1.06 -4.15
CA PRO A 55 4.96 -1.55 -4.34
C PRO A 55 5.19 -2.85 -3.57
N THR A 56 5.93 -3.77 -4.18
CA THR A 56 6.20 -5.12 -3.66
C THR A 56 7.58 -5.25 -2.99
N ASN A 57 8.28 -4.14 -2.81
CA ASN A 57 9.62 -4.08 -2.22
C ASN A 57 9.61 -4.10 -0.67
N GLY A 58 8.62 -4.76 -0.06
CA GLY A 58 8.51 -4.86 1.39
C GLY A 58 7.86 -3.67 2.08
N VAL A 59 6.98 -2.92 1.38
CA VAL A 59 6.22 -1.84 2.04
C VAL A 59 5.35 -2.41 3.16
N PRO A 60 5.39 -1.79 4.35
CA PRO A 60 4.53 -2.20 5.46
C PRO A 60 3.07 -1.92 5.13
N GLY A 61 2.23 -2.90 5.41
CA GLY A 61 0.80 -2.82 5.24
C GLY A 61 0.06 -3.46 6.40
N ILE A 62 -1.18 -3.04 6.58
CA ILE A 62 -2.11 -3.57 7.57
C ILE A 62 -3.31 -4.18 6.87
N CYS A 63 -3.67 -5.39 7.28
CA CYS A 63 -4.88 -6.06 6.81
C CYS A 63 -6.12 -5.42 7.44
N HIS A 64 -7.17 -5.21 6.65
CA HIS A 64 -8.43 -4.64 7.11
C HIS A 64 -9.59 -5.12 6.23
N GLY A 65 -10.84 -5.00 6.69
CA GLY A 65 -12.03 -5.20 5.85
C GLY A 65 -12.28 -6.63 5.35
N SER A 66 -11.44 -7.62 5.70
CA SER A 66 -11.62 -9.00 5.26
C SER A 66 -12.70 -9.69 6.10
N ASN A 67 -13.78 -10.15 5.45
CA ASN A 67 -14.81 -10.98 6.10
C ASN A 67 -14.37 -12.45 6.18
N ASN A 68 -13.70 -12.96 5.14
CA ASN A 68 -13.29 -14.36 5.04
C ASN A 68 -12.07 -14.67 5.92
N ALA A 69 -11.21 -13.68 6.16
CA ALA A 69 -10.04 -13.80 7.01
C ALA A 69 -10.06 -12.70 8.08
N ALA A 70 -11.18 -12.56 8.79
CA ALA A 70 -11.36 -11.52 9.80
C ALA A 70 -10.30 -11.54 10.91
N TYR A 71 -9.71 -12.72 11.17
CA TYR A 71 -8.61 -12.88 12.13
C TYR A 71 -7.29 -12.19 11.70
N LEU A 72 -7.16 -11.81 10.42
CA LEU A 72 -6.03 -11.04 9.91
C LEU A 72 -6.24 -9.53 10.04
N ASN A 73 -7.48 -9.06 10.25
CA ASN A 73 -7.73 -7.63 10.37
C ASN A 73 -6.95 -7.03 11.55
N GLY A 74 -6.21 -5.95 11.29
CA GLY A 74 -5.30 -5.31 12.24
C GLY A 74 -3.88 -5.90 12.27
N LYS A 75 -3.62 -7.03 11.59
CA LYS A 75 -2.28 -7.61 11.49
C LYS A 75 -1.43 -6.83 10.50
N ILE A 76 -0.19 -6.57 10.91
CA ILE A 76 0.81 -5.84 10.12
C ILE A 76 1.75 -6.84 9.46
N GLY A 77 2.16 -6.53 8.25
CA GLY A 77 3.17 -7.27 7.53
C GLY A 77 3.75 -6.47 6.38
N HIS A 78 4.62 -7.12 5.63
CA HIS A 78 5.30 -6.54 4.48
C HIS A 78 4.77 -7.13 3.18
N ILE A 79 4.43 -6.25 2.23
CA ILE A 79 3.98 -6.64 0.89
C ILE A 79 5.19 -7.11 0.08
N ARG A 80 5.16 -8.36 -0.41
CA ARG A 80 6.31 -9.00 -1.07
C ARG A 80 6.16 -9.24 -2.56
N SER A 81 4.95 -9.52 -3.02
CA SER A 81 4.68 -9.77 -4.44
C SER A 81 3.21 -9.51 -4.76
N TYR A 82 2.93 -9.38 -6.06
CA TYR A 82 1.58 -9.27 -6.60
C TYR A 82 1.35 -10.41 -7.59
N GLU A 83 0.31 -11.21 -7.33
CA GLU A 83 -0.15 -12.28 -8.19
C GLU A 83 -1.19 -11.72 -9.15
N VAL A 84 -0.79 -11.53 -10.41
CA VAL A 84 -1.63 -10.89 -11.44
C VAL A 84 -2.91 -11.67 -11.71
N THR A 85 -2.84 -13.00 -11.78
CA THR A 85 -3.99 -13.86 -12.11
C THR A 85 -5.09 -13.83 -11.05
N ALA A 86 -4.70 -13.76 -9.77
CA ALA A 86 -5.64 -13.75 -8.65
C ALA A 86 -5.97 -12.33 -8.16
N GLU A 87 -5.28 -11.31 -8.69
CA GLU A 87 -5.32 -9.91 -8.26
C GLU A 87 -5.09 -9.75 -6.74
N ARG A 88 -4.06 -10.44 -6.22
CA ARG A 88 -3.75 -10.48 -4.79
C ARG A 88 -2.29 -10.17 -4.49
N TYR A 89 -2.07 -9.58 -3.34
CA TYR A 89 -0.75 -9.29 -2.80
C TYR A 89 -0.36 -10.36 -1.78
N ALA A 90 0.83 -10.92 -1.92
CA ALA A 90 1.42 -11.75 -0.88
C ALA A 90 1.95 -10.87 0.25
N VAL A 91 1.42 -11.08 1.45
CA VAL A 91 1.83 -10.38 2.67
C VAL A 91 2.56 -11.34 3.59
N HIS A 92 3.75 -10.93 4.02
CA HIS A 92 4.52 -11.61 5.05
C HIS A 92 4.32 -10.89 6.37
N PHE A 93 3.59 -11.49 7.30
CA PHE A 93 3.25 -10.88 8.59
C PHE A 93 4.44 -10.84 9.54
N ASP A 94 4.50 -9.82 10.38
CA ASP A 94 5.58 -9.66 11.37
C ASP A 94 5.52 -10.78 12.42
N ASP A 95 4.31 -11.19 12.79
CA ASP A 95 4.03 -12.39 13.60
C ASP A 95 4.13 -13.67 12.75
N SER A 96 5.23 -13.80 12.00
CA SER A 96 5.49 -14.90 11.07
C SER A 96 5.61 -16.28 11.74
N LYS A 97 5.79 -16.31 13.06
CA LYS A 97 5.81 -17.55 13.85
C LYS A 97 4.41 -18.18 13.97
N THR A 98 3.36 -17.36 13.92
CA THR A 98 1.98 -17.84 14.09
C THR A 98 1.14 -17.66 12.84
N ILE A 99 1.51 -16.72 11.96
CA ILE A 99 0.77 -16.41 10.74
C ILE A 99 1.66 -16.70 9.53
N PRO A 100 1.36 -17.76 8.74
CA PRO A 100 2.06 -17.98 7.49
C PRO A 100 1.73 -16.84 6.49
N PRO A 101 2.59 -16.61 5.48
CA PRO A 101 2.27 -15.67 4.42
C PRO A 101 0.88 -15.92 3.81
N LYS A 102 0.14 -14.85 3.52
CA LYS A 102 -1.19 -14.93 2.90
C LYS A 102 -1.32 -13.99 1.72
N SER A 103 -2.10 -14.43 0.74
CA SER A 103 -2.50 -13.62 -0.41
C SER A 103 -3.77 -12.85 -0.08
N GLU A 104 -3.68 -11.53 0.02
CA GLU A 104 -4.79 -10.63 0.30
C GLU A 104 -5.13 -9.77 -0.91
N LYS A 105 -6.42 -9.44 -1.06
CA LYS A 105 -6.83 -8.49 -2.08
C LYS A 105 -6.40 -7.08 -1.71
N LEU A 106 -6.22 -6.23 -2.72
CA LEU A 106 -5.94 -4.80 -2.53
C LEU A 106 -6.96 -4.11 -1.62
N GLU A 107 -8.25 -4.46 -1.77
CA GLU A 107 -9.33 -3.90 -0.93
C GLU A 107 -9.16 -4.21 0.56
N ASN A 108 -8.45 -5.30 0.89
CA ASN A 108 -8.19 -5.74 2.26
C ASN A 108 -6.85 -5.23 2.81
N LEU A 109 -6.13 -4.38 2.09
CA LEU A 109 -4.80 -3.89 2.48
C LEU A 109 -4.76 -2.36 2.52
N ARG A 110 -4.09 -1.82 3.54
CA ARG A 110 -3.69 -0.40 3.60
C ARG A 110 -2.18 -0.29 3.81
N ILE A 111 -1.57 0.67 3.14
CA ILE A 111 -0.18 1.08 3.45
C ILE A 111 -0.15 1.65 4.87
N LEU A 112 0.82 1.21 5.65
CA LEU A 112 1.09 1.74 6.98
C LEU A 112 2.26 2.75 6.88
N PHE A 113 1.98 4.04 7.10
CA PHE A 113 2.99 5.11 7.00
C PHE A 113 3.90 5.18 8.23
N ASP A 114 3.31 4.92 9.40
CA ASP A 114 4.00 4.94 10.69
C ASP A 114 3.90 3.55 11.33
N ILE A 115 5.02 2.83 11.39
CA ILE A 115 5.12 1.66 12.27
C ILE A 115 5.41 2.21 13.69
N PRO A 116 4.49 2.07 14.66
CA PRO A 116 4.82 2.36 16.05
C PRO A 116 5.98 1.45 16.48
N ASN A 117 7.02 2.04 17.07
CA ASN A 117 8.14 1.27 17.65
C ASN A 117 7.66 0.57 18.93
#